data_AF-A0A0S8GWH7-F1
#
_entry.id   AF-A0A0S8GWH7-F1
#
_cell.length_a   1.000
_cell.length_b   1.000
_cell.length_c   1.000
_cell.angle_alpha   90.00
_cell.angle_beta   90.00
_cell.angle_gamma   90.00
#
_symmetry.space_group_name_H-M   'P 1'
#
loop_
_entity.id
_entity.type
_entity.pdbx_description
1 polymer ?
#
loop_
_entity_poly.entity_id
_entity_poly.type
_entity_poly.pdbx_seq_one_letter_code
_entity_poly.pdbx_strand_id
1 'polypeptide(L)'
;YSVGGLVGHNFGLGQEATIMSCYATGAVKGKGYGLVGGLVGYNEWGKVIRSYSTGKPTGGSSIGGLCGDKVTGAYYEDTGNFWDTDTSETTISAMGIGKTTGEMKTRSTFTAADWDFVNVWTICAGTNYPRFIWQVPIGDWVCPDGVGVEDLAFFAVRWLEGECDGDNNYCEGTDINQDGKVDLFDWSIVAGNWLKGGLIQGIDPG
;
A
#
# COMPACT_ATOMS: atom_id res chain seq x y z
N TYR A 1 -13.20 21.47 12.17
CA TYR A 1 -13.54 20.29 11.36
C TYR A 1 -12.25 19.64 10.91
N SER A 2 -12.29 18.34 10.69
CA SER A 2 -11.09 17.55 10.46
C SER A 2 -11.27 16.75 9.17
N VAL A 3 -10.26 16.76 8.32
CA VAL A 3 -10.29 16.12 6.99
C VAL A 3 -9.05 15.24 6.88
N GLY A 4 -9.23 13.93 6.71
CA GLY A 4 -8.16 13.00 6.39
C GLY A 4 -8.43 12.33 5.06
N GLY A 5 -7.39 11.82 4.41
CA GLY A 5 -7.54 11.01 3.20
C GLY A 5 -8.28 9.70 3.45
N LEU A 6 -8.24 9.19 4.69
CA LEU A 6 -9.00 8.02 5.14
C LEU A 6 -9.97 8.35 6.28
N VAL A 7 -9.52 9.06 7.32
CA VAL A 7 -10.33 9.33 8.53
C VAL A 7 -10.30 10.81 8.89
N GLY A 8 -11.48 11.42 9.07
CA GLY A 8 -11.59 12.81 9.54
C GLY A 8 -11.16 12.99 10.99
N HIS A 9 -11.77 12.26 11.92
CA HIS A 9 -11.50 12.32 13.36
C HIS A 9 -11.49 10.89 13.92
N ASN A 10 -10.34 10.48 14.47
CA ASN A 10 -10.18 9.21 15.17
C ASN A 10 -10.23 9.46 16.68
N PHE A 11 -11.30 9.03 17.35
CA PHE A 11 -11.57 9.35 18.76
C PHE A 11 -11.57 8.09 19.64
N GLY A 12 -10.53 7.92 20.45
CA GLY A 12 -10.25 6.67 21.18
C GLY A 12 -10.34 6.77 22.70
N LEU A 13 -11.55 6.95 23.25
CA LEU A 13 -11.75 6.75 24.69
C LEU A 13 -11.89 5.25 25.00
N GLY A 14 -10.93 4.67 25.74
CA GLY A 14 -11.08 3.32 26.28
C GLY A 14 -10.78 2.14 25.34
N GLN A 15 -9.97 2.35 24.29
CA GLN A 15 -9.46 1.36 23.30
C GLN A 15 -10.25 1.12 22.00
N GLU A 16 -11.35 1.83 21.74
CA GLU A 16 -12.24 1.49 20.61
C GLU A 16 -11.88 2.12 19.25
N ALA A 17 -10.76 2.84 19.12
CA ALA A 17 -10.40 3.55 17.88
C ALA A 17 -9.00 3.21 17.40
N THR A 18 -8.92 2.24 16.48
CA THR A 18 -7.66 1.76 15.88
C THR A 18 -7.72 1.85 14.36
N ILE A 19 -6.74 2.55 13.79
CA ILE A 19 -6.44 2.53 12.35
C ILE A 19 -5.17 1.70 12.20
N MET A 20 -5.24 0.58 11.47
CA MET A 20 -4.15 -0.39 11.38
C MET A 20 -3.96 -0.83 9.94
N SER A 21 -2.72 -0.90 9.48
CA SER A 21 -2.38 -1.44 8.15
C SER A 21 -3.20 -0.77 7.05
N CYS A 22 -3.23 0.57 7.01
CA CYS A 22 -4.03 1.34 6.06
C CYS A 22 -3.17 2.32 5.26
N TYR A 23 -3.67 2.78 4.11
CA TYR A 23 -2.97 3.81 3.35
C TYR A 23 -3.92 4.75 2.59
N ALA A 24 -3.44 5.96 2.30
CA ALA A 24 -4.14 6.93 1.47
C ALA A 24 -3.20 7.64 0.49
N THR A 25 -3.59 7.70 -0.78
CA THR A 25 -2.75 8.29 -1.85
C THR A 25 -3.37 9.53 -2.49
N GLY A 26 -4.66 9.77 -2.28
CA GLY A 26 -5.38 10.92 -2.86
C GLY A 26 -5.03 12.23 -2.17
N ALA A 27 -4.96 13.32 -2.94
CA ALA A 27 -4.79 14.66 -2.38
C ALA A 27 -5.97 15.05 -1.47
N VAL A 28 -5.67 15.72 -0.36
CA VAL A 28 -6.66 16.10 0.66
C VAL A 28 -6.76 17.62 0.69
N LYS A 29 -7.99 18.16 0.67
CA LYS A 29 -8.22 19.61 0.69
C LYS A 29 -9.18 20.02 1.79
N GLY A 30 -8.66 20.72 2.80
CA GLY A 30 -9.44 21.43 3.81
C GLY A 30 -9.64 22.91 3.48
N LYS A 31 -10.25 23.63 4.43
CA LYS A 31 -10.49 25.09 4.37
C LYS A 31 -10.31 25.68 5.79
N GLY A 32 -10.31 27.01 5.90
CA GLY A 32 -10.39 27.75 7.17
C GLY A 32 -9.43 27.24 8.27
N TYR A 33 -9.96 27.08 9.49
CA TYR A 33 -9.25 26.54 10.65
C TYR A 33 -9.34 25.00 10.75
N GLY A 34 -9.39 24.31 9.61
CA GLY A 34 -9.48 22.85 9.57
C GLY A 34 -8.18 22.15 9.93
N LEU A 35 -8.29 20.95 10.49
CA LEU A 35 -7.20 20.01 10.73
C LEU A 35 -7.13 19.05 9.53
N VAL A 36 -6.02 19.03 8.81
CA VAL A 36 -5.90 18.32 7.53
C VAL A 36 -4.70 17.39 7.55
N GLY A 37 -4.95 16.09 7.37
CA GLY A 37 -3.89 15.08 7.26
C GLY A 37 -4.00 14.26 5.98
N GLY A 38 -2.85 13.78 5.46
CA GLY A 38 -2.86 12.87 4.31
C GLY A 38 -3.59 11.56 4.60
N LEU A 39 -3.57 11.06 5.84
CA LEU A 39 -4.35 9.91 6.30
C LEU A 39 -5.46 10.30 7.29
N VAL A 40 -5.10 11.02 8.36
CA VAL A 40 -6.00 11.32 9.48
C VAL A 40 -6.11 12.84 9.72
N GLY A 41 -7.31 13.41 9.75
CA GLY A 41 -7.46 14.84 10.04
C GLY A 41 -7.06 15.19 11.48
N TYR A 42 -7.66 14.49 12.45
CA TYR A 42 -7.42 14.67 13.88
C TYR A 42 -7.41 13.33 14.62
N ASN A 43 -6.34 13.02 15.34
CA ASN A 43 -6.24 11.79 16.14
C ASN A 43 -6.29 12.12 17.64
N GLU A 44 -7.42 11.85 18.29
CA GLU A 44 -7.66 12.16 19.69
C GLU A 44 -7.73 10.86 20.52
N TRP A 45 -6.65 10.57 21.25
CA TRP A 45 -6.45 9.38 22.08
C TRP A 45 -6.48 8.03 21.34
N GLY A 46 -6.69 8.03 20.03
CA GLY A 46 -6.74 6.83 19.19
C GLY A 46 -5.36 6.28 18.81
N LYS A 47 -5.38 5.05 18.30
CA LYS A 47 -4.21 4.34 17.77
C LYS A 47 -4.19 4.43 16.25
N VAL A 48 -3.03 4.76 15.69
CA VAL A 48 -2.74 4.59 14.26
C VAL A 48 -1.46 3.79 14.18
N ILE A 49 -1.46 2.69 13.45
CA ILE A 49 -0.36 1.74 13.44
C ILE A 49 -0.14 1.23 12.02
N ARG A 50 1.13 1.14 11.61
CA ARG A 50 1.56 0.59 10.31
C ARG A 50 0.74 1.13 9.15
N SER A 51 0.56 2.44 9.12
CA SER A 51 -0.21 3.09 8.07
C SER A 51 0.61 4.16 7.36
N TYR A 52 0.29 4.44 6.09
CA TYR A 52 1.02 5.47 5.36
C TYR A 52 0.14 6.41 4.53
N SER A 53 0.72 7.55 4.14
CA SER A 53 0.08 8.42 3.14
C SER A 53 1.08 9.01 2.15
N THR A 54 0.61 9.22 0.93
CA THR A 54 1.37 9.89 -0.14
C THR A 54 0.65 11.10 -0.71
N GLY A 55 -0.65 11.25 -0.40
CA GLY A 55 -1.47 12.35 -0.89
C GLY A 55 -1.09 13.69 -0.29
N LYS A 56 -1.04 14.74 -1.12
CA LYS A 56 -0.77 16.12 -0.70
C LYS A 56 -1.93 16.72 0.10
N PRO A 57 -1.73 17.04 1.39
CA PRO A 57 -2.73 17.77 2.17
C PRO A 57 -2.60 19.28 1.90
N THR A 58 -3.73 19.96 1.66
CA THR A 58 -3.77 21.40 1.37
C THR A 58 -4.94 22.10 2.07
N GLY A 59 -4.75 23.38 2.38
CA GLY A 59 -5.74 24.18 3.10
C GLY A 59 -5.90 23.76 4.56
N GLY A 60 -6.54 24.61 5.37
CA GLY A 60 -6.59 24.42 6.83
C GLY A 60 -5.50 25.21 7.56
N SER A 61 -5.59 25.25 8.88
CA SER A 61 -4.61 25.93 9.76
C SER A 61 -3.58 24.96 10.34
N SER A 62 -3.92 23.67 10.42
CA SER A 62 -3.00 22.60 10.84
C SER A 62 -2.98 21.54 9.76
N ILE A 63 -1.81 21.38 9.12
CA ILE A 63 -1.61 20.51 7.97
C ILE A 63 -0.50 19.54 8.32
N GLY A 64 -0.70 18.25 8.07
CA GLY A 64 0.33 17.26 8.26
C GLY A 64 0.33 16.16 7.19
N GLY A 65 1.53 15.71 6.82
CA GLY A 65 1.74 14.69 5.81
C GLY A 65 0.93 13.43 6.10
N LEU A 66 0.99 12.91 7.33
CA LEU A 66 0.11 11.82 7.78
C LEU A 66 -1.13 12.34 8.53
N CYS A 67 -0.93 13.27 9.48
CA CYS A 67 -1.98 13.70 10.40
C CYS A 67 -1.96 15.19 10.68
N GLY A 68 -3.13 15.84 10.65
CA GLY A 68 -3.26 17.28 10.84
C GLY A 68 -2.99 17.75 12.27
N ASP A 69 -3.53 17.04 13.27
CA ASP A 69 -3.27 17.30 14.69
C ASP A 69 -3.56 16.05 15.55
N LYS A 70 -3.05 16.03 16.78
CA LYS A 70 -3.26 14.92 17.71
C LYS A 70 -3.42 15.35 19.15
N VAL A 71 -4.14 14.54 19.93
CA VAL A 71 -4.09 14.55 21.39
C VAL A 71 -3.69 13.16 21.86
N THR A 72 -2.68 13.10 22.73
CA THR A 72 -2.15 11.86 23.30
C THR A 72 -2.83 11.53 24.62
N GLY A 73 -2.79 10.26 25.03
CA GLY A 73 -3.34 9.79 26.30
C GLY A 73 -2.91 8.35 26.58
N ALA A 74 -3.52 7.71 27.58
CA ALA A 74 -3.15 6.36 28.01
C ALA A 74 -3.29 5.29 26.92
N TYR A 75 -4.14 5.51 25.91
CA TYR A 75 -4.41 4.57 24.82
C TYR A 75 -3.88 5.01 23.46
N TYR A 76 -3.13 6.12 23.41
CA TYR A 76 -2.54 6.65 22.18
C TYR A 76 -1.40 5.76 21.69
N GLU A 77 -1.37 5.52 20.37
CA GLU A 77 -0.28 4.81 19.71
C GLU A 77 -0.03 5.37 18.31
N ASP A 78 1.25 5.53 17.97
CA ASP A 78 1.76 6.00 16.67
C ASP A 78 3.00 5.17 16.30
N THR A 79 2.77 3.90 15.96
CA THR A 79 3.86 2.95 15.68
C THR A 79 3.93 2.63 14.20
N GLY A 80 5.11 2.80 13.60
CA GLY A 80 5.40 2.39 12.23
C GLY A 80 4.57 3.10 11.16
N ASN A 81 4.11 4.32 11.43
CA ASN A 81 3.39 5.13 10.45
C ASN A 81 4.32 6.05 9.67
N PHE A 82 4.04 6.22 8.38
CA PHE A 82 4.90 6.97 7.48
C PHE A 82 4.12 7.93 6.59
N TRP A 83 4.76 9.01 6.13
CA TRP A 83 4.25 9.75 4.98
C TRP A 83 5.38 10.06 4.02
N ASP A 84 5.02 10.17 2.74
CA ASP A 84 5.96 10.55 1.70
C ASP A 84 6.13 12.07 1.68
N THR A 85 7.31 12.58 2.02
CA THR A 85 7.60 14.03 2.08
C THR A 85 7.66 14.69 0.71
N ASP A 86 7.95 13.92 -0.33
CA ASP A 86 8.16 14.42 -1.69
C ASP A 86 6.80 14.58 -2.39
N THR A 87 5.96 13.54 -2.37
CA THR A 87 4.64 13.59 -3.01
C THR A 87 3.62 14.38 -2.21
N SER A 88 3.75 14.42 -0.88
CA SER A 88 2.88 15.25 -0.04
C SER A 88 3.30 16.73 -0.03
N GLU A 89 4.48 17.04 -0.56
CA GLU A 89 5.10 18.38 -0.53
C GLU A 89 5.12 19.01 0.87
N THR A 90 5.25 18.19 1.92
CA THR A 90 5.35 18.66 3.30
C THR A 90 6.31 17.81 4.14
N THR A 91 7.08 18.50 4.98
CA THR A 91 8.01 17.88 5.93
C THR A 91 7.44 17.82 7.35
N ILE A 92 6.20 18.28 7.56
CA ILE A 92 5.56 18.33 8.87
C ILE A 92 4.37 17.37 8.93
N SER A 93 4.17 16.77 10.10
CA SER A 93 3.00 15.97 10.44
C SER A 93 2.87 15.94 11.95
N ALA A 94 1.64 15.89 12.46
CA ALA A 94 1.44 15.75 13.90
C ALA A 94 1.91 14.37 14.41
N MET A 95 1.95 13.36 13.55
CA MET A 95 2.38 11.99 13.90
C MET A 95 2.96 11.24 12.69
N GLY A 96 3.57 10.09 12.95
CA GLY A 96 4.32 9.28 12.00
C GLY A 96 5.75 9.78 11.79
N ILE A 97 6.44 9.17 10.82
CA ILE A 97 7.80 9.55 10.41
C ILE A 97 7.79 9.90 8.92
N GLY A 98 8.30 11.08 8.57
CA GLY A 98 8.45 11.50 7.18
C GLY A 98 9.55 10.72 6.49
N LYS A 99 9.26 10.28 5.26
CA LYS A 99 10.15 9.50 4.41
C LYS A 99 10.12 10.05 3.00
N THR A 100 11.27 10.04 2.33
CA THR A 100 11.34 10.37 0.89
C THR A 100 10.61 9.30 0.06
N THR A 101 10.27 9.59 -1.19
CA THR A 101 9.69 8.58 -2.10
C THR A 101 10.60 7.37 -2.25
N GLY A 102 11.92 7.57 -2.29
CA GLY A 102 12.88 6.47 -2.35
C GLY A 102 12.77 5.55 -1.13
N GLU A 103 12.73 6.11 0.07
CA GLU A 103 12.57 5.34 1.31
C GLU A 103 11.19 4.68 1.39
N MET A 104 10.13 5.36 0.94
CA MET A 104 8.76 4.84 0.90
C MET A 104 8.57 3.72 -0.13
N LYS A 105 9.50 3.55 -1.06
CA LYS A 105 9.58 2.41 -1.99
C LYS A 105 10.62 1.38 -1.59
N THR A 106 11.15 1.45 -0.37
CA THR A 106 12.19 0.54 0.13
C THR A 106 11.61 -0.41 1.19
N ARG A 107 11.65 -1.72 0.93
CA ARG A 107 11.07 -2.74 1.84
C ARG A 107 11.60 -2.65 3.28
N SER A 108 12.91 -2.41 3.43
CA SER A 108 13.55 -2.33 4.76
C SER A 108 13.03 -1.17 5.62
N THR A 109 12.52 -0.10 5.02
CA THR A 109 11.87 1.00 5.75
C THR A 109 10.69 0.49 6.58
N PHE A 110 9.91 -0.42 6.01
CA PHE A 110 8.68 -0.93 6.61
C PHE A 110 8.94 -2.15 7.50
N THR A 111 9.83 -3.06 7.09
CA THR A 111 10.18 -4.22 7.95
C THR A 111 10.91 -3.80 9.22
N ALA A 112 11.69 -2.72 9.19
CA ALA A 112 12.28 -2.13 10.40
C ALA A 112 11.24 -1.51 11.35
N ALA A 113 10.00 -1.35 10.90
CA ALA A 113 8.85 -0.88 11.68
C ALA A 113 7.78 -1.98 11.85
N ASP A 114 8.19 -3.24 11.78
CA ASP A 114 7.37 -4.43 12.03
C ASP A 114 6.15 -4.59 11.10
N TRP A 115 6.27 -4.14 9.85
CA TRP A 115 5.27 -4.45 8.82
C TRP A 115 5.36 -5.90 8.35
N ASP A 116 4.20 -6.55 8.25
CA ASP A 116 4.08 -7.94 7.81
C ASP A 116 4.07 -8.04 6.27
N PHE A 117 5.22 -8.38 5.70
CA PHE A 117 5.39 -8.69 4.26
C PHE A 117 5.28 -10.19 3.94
N VAL A 118 4.81 -10.99 4.90
CA VAL A 118 4.47 -12.40 4.68
C VAL A 118 2.99 -12.51 4.35
N ASN A 119 2.12 -11.83 5.10
CA ASN A 119 0.66 -12.04 5.00
C ASN A 119 -0.14 -10.81 4.59
N VAL A 120 0.40 -9.59 4.71
CA VAL A 120 -0.38 -8.35 4.53
C VAL A 120 0.09 -7.57 3.33
N TRP A 121 1.38 -7.26 3.29
CA TRP A 121 1.95 -6.31 2.33
C TRP A 121 2.90 -6.98 1.33
N THR A 122 3.01 -6.37 0.16
CA THR A 122 4.04 -6.68 -0.84
C THR A 122 4.56 -5.38 -1.46
N ILE A 123 5.81 -5.41 -1.92
CA ILE A 123 6.51 -4.26 -2.51
C ILE A 123 7.63 -4.73 -3.44
N CYS A 124 7.75 -4.08 -4.58
CA CYS A 124 8.91 -4.11 -5.46
C CYS A 124 9.78 -2.89 -5.16
N ALA A 125 10.99 -3.12 -4.66
CA ALA A 125 11.87 -2.04 -4.22
C ALA A 125 12.16 -1.05 -5.37
N GLY A 126 11.95 0.23 -5.11
CA GLY A 126 12.16 1.31 -6.10
C GLY A 126 11.00 1.50 -7.09
N THR A 127 10.09 0.54 -7.24
CA THR A 127 9.00 0.62 -8.23
C THR A 127 7.72 1.16 -7.60
N ASN A 128 7.16 0.47 -6.61
CA ASN A 128 5.87 0.79 -6.01
C ASN A 128 5.95 1.03 -4.49
N TYR A 129 4.91 1.67 -3.96
CA TYR A 129 4.66 1.71 -2.51
C TYR A 129 4.14 0.35 -2.02
N PRO A 130 4.19 0.05 -0.71
CA PRO A 130 3.54 -1.14 -0.17
C PRO A 130 2.08 -1.21 -0.59
N ARG A 131 1.68 -2.36 -1.11
CA ARG A 131 0.29 -2.68 -1.45
C ARG A 131 -0.12 -3.97 -0.78
N PHE A 132 -1.41 -4.17 -0.62
CA PHE A 132 -1.87 -5.43 -0.04
C PHE A 132 -1.64 -6.58 -1.00
N ILE A 133 -1.32 -7.76 -0.48
CA ILE A 133 -1.10 -8.97 -1.29
C ILE A 133 -2.32 -9.26 -2.17
N TRP A 134 -3.54 -9.12 -1.64
CA TRP A 134 -4.78 -9.35 -2.39
C TRP A 134 -5.04 -8.34 -3.52
N GLN A 135 -4.29 -7.24 -3.58
CA GLN A 135 -4.39 -6.26 -4.67
C GLN A 135 -3.50 -6.62 -5.87
N VAL A 136 -2.61 -7.60 -5.74
CA VAL A 136 -1.73 -8.05 -6.83
C VAL A 136 -2.54 -8.96 -7.76
N PRO A 137 -2.61 -8.66 -9.07
CA PRO A 137 -3.30 -9.52 -10.02
C PRO A 137 -2.67 -10.91 -10.09
N ILE A 138 -3.47 -11.90 -10.47
CA ILE A 138 -2.94 -13.23 -10.81
C ILE A 138 -2.06 -13.08 -12.06
N GLY A 139 -0.88 -13.70 -12.03
CA GLY A 139 0.12 -13.61 -13.10
C GLY A 139 1.09 -12.45 -12.95
N ASP A 140 1.09 -11.74 -11.82
CA ASP A 140 2.09 -10.73 -11.45
C ASP A 140 3.03 -11.36 -10.41
N TRP A 141 4.12 -11.98 -10.88
CA TRP A 141 5.02 -12.83 -10.08
C TRP A 141 6.36 -12.15 -9.77
N VAL A 142 6.91 -11.38 -10.71
CA VAL A 142 8.31 -10.92 -10.61
C VAL A 142 8.45 -9.67 -9.75
N CYS A 143 7.45 -8.79 -9.77
CA CYS A 143 7.37 -7.61 -8.92
C CYS A 143 5.95 -7.10 -8.98
N PRO A 144 5.31 -6.69 -7.87
CA PRO A 144 3.90 -6.29 -7.86
C PRO A 144 3.65 -4.91 -8.50
N ASP A 145 4.01 -4.77 -9.78
CA ASP A 145 3.94 -3.60 -10.65
C ASP A 145 3.12 -3.87 -11.92
N GLY A 146 2.36 -4.96 -11.92
CA GLY A 146 1.37 -5.33 -12.92
C GLY A 146 1.82 -6.44 -13.86
N VAL A 147 0.85 -7.18 -14.40
CA VAL A 147 1.13 -8.31 -15.30
C VAL A 147 1.74 -7.81 -16.60
N GLY A 148 3.03 -8.06 -16.78
CA GLY A 148 3.81 -7.54 -17.88
C GLY A 148 4.74 -8.55 -18.54
N VAL A 149 5.68 -8.04 -19.31
CA VAL A 149 6.64 -8.86 -20.07
C VAL A 149 7.61 -9.62 -19.16
N GLU A 150 7.89 -9.10 -17.96
CA GLU A 150 8.73 -9.79 -16.98
C GLU A 150 8.01 -11.02 -16.42
N ASP A 151 6.72 -10.91 -16.14
CA ASP A 151 5.89 -12.04 -15.72
C ASP A 151 5.67 -13.06 -16.83
N LEU A 152 5.53 -12.58 -18.07
CA LEU A 152 5.49 -13.46 -19.23
C LEU A 152 6.80 -14.26 -19.36
N ALA A 153 7.94 -13.62 -19.13
CA ALA A 153 9.23 -14.30 -19.15
C ALA A 153 9.31 -15.33 -18.02
N PHE A 154 8.84 -15.00 -16.82
CA PHE A 154 8.75 -15.93 -15.69
C PHE A 154 7.87 -17.15 -16.00
N PHE A 155 6.71 -16.93 -16.62
CA PHE A 155 5.81 -17.98 -17.06
C PHE A 155 6.41 -18.84 -18.18
N ALA A 156 7.07 -18.21 -19.16
CA ALA A 156 7.63 -18.89 -20.33
C ALA A 156 8.76 -19.87 -19.97
N VAL A 157 9.54 -19.59 -18.93
CA VAL A 157 10.58 -20.51 -18.44
C VAL A 157 9.97 -21.81 -17.90
N ARG A 158 8.72 -21.77 -17.44
CA ARG A 158 7.98 -22.90 -16.86
C ARG A 158 6.96 -23.49 -17.83
N TRP A 159 6.94 -23.03 -19.07
CA TRP A 159 5.97 -23.49 -20.06
C TRP A 159 6.12 -25.00 -20.29
N LEU A 160 5.00 -25.73 -20.17
CA LEU A 160 4.94 -27.19 -20.26
C LEU A 160 5.69 -27.94 -19.15
N GLU A 161 6.02 -27.27 -18.03
CA GLU A 161 6.36 -27.98 -16.80
C GLU A 161 5.19 -28.86 -16.35
N GLY A 162 5.52 -29.99 -15.76
CA GLY A 162 4.58 -30.91 -15.14
C GLY A 162 5.11 -31.31 -13.77
N GLU A 163 4.34 -32.16 -13.07
CA GLU A 163 4.62 -32.49 -11.66
C GLU A 163 4.50 -31.24 -10.77
N CYS A 164 3.60 -30.32 -11.12
CA CYS A 164 3.26 -29.17 -10.29
C CYS A 164 2.36 -29.63 -9.13
N ASP A 165 2.77 -29.36 -7.90
CA ASP A 165 2.05 -29.79 -6.70
C ASP A 165 2.35 -28.88 -5.49
N GLY A 166 1.84 -29.24 -4.32
CA GLY A 166 2.06 -28.45 -3.10
C GLY A 166 3.54 -28.33 -2.69
N ASP A 167 4.41 -29.26 -3.10
CA ASP A 167 5.82 -29.27 -2.68
C ASP A 167 6.65 -28.24 -3.48
N ASN A 168 6.27 -27.94 -4.71
CA ASN A 168 6.88 -26.89 -5.55
C ASN A 168 6.02 -25.63 -5.71
N ASN A 169 5.01 -25.47 -4.84
CA ASN A 169 4.05 -24.36 -4.90
C ASN A 169 3.37 -24.26 -6.28
N TYR A 170 2.98 -25.39 -6.86
CA TYR A 170 2.33 -25.49 -8.17
C TYR A 170 3.18 -24.82 -9.26
N CYS A 171 4.43 -25.27 -9.37
CA CYS A 171 5.45 -24.70 -10.26
C CYS A 171 5.65 -23.19 -10.01
N GLU A 172 5.92 -22.83 -8.75
CA GLU A 172 6.05 -21.44 -8.30
C GLU A 172 4.82 -20.56 -8.59
N GLY A 173 3.65 -21.19 -8.68
CA GLY A 173 2.36 -20.57 -8.91
C GLY A 173 2.03 -20.32 -10.38
N THR A 174 2.79 -20.90 -11.32
CA THR A 174 2.45 -20.84 -12.75
C THR A 174 1.46 -21.90 -13.20
N ASP A 175 1.30 -23.00 -12.44
CA ASP A 175 0.14 -23.88 -12.55
C ASP A 175 -0.99 -23.26 -11.69
N ILE A 176 -1.75 -22.38 -12.34
CA ILE A 176 -2.75 -21.52 -11.70
C ILE A 176 -4.03 -22.31 -11.47
N ASN A 177 -4.39 -23.22 -12.38
CA ASN A 177 -5.58 -24.06 -12.25
C ASN A 177 -5.35 -25.29 -11.35
N GLN A 178 -4.09 -25.53 -10.93
CA GLN A 178 -3.64 -26.61 -10.08
C GLN A 178 -3.95 -28.01 -10.65
N ASP A 179 -3.85 -28.16 -11.97
CA ASP A 179 -4.08 -29.45 -12.65
C ASP A 179 -2.82 -30.32 -12.80
N GLY A 180 -1.69 -29.82 -12.30
CA GLY A 180 -0.41 -30.51 -12.23
C GLY A 180 0.54 -30.16 -13.38
N LYS A 181 0.17 -29.20 -14.24
CA LYS A 181 0.94 -28.78 -15.41
C LYS A 181 0.81 -27.28 -15.64
N VAL A 182 1.80 -26.71 -16.31
CA VAL A 182 1.74 -25.33 -16.82
C VAL A 182 1.40 -25.38 -18.30
N ASP A 183 0.18 -24.98 -18.66
CA ASP A 183 -0.30 -25.09 -20.03
C ASP A 183 -1.18 -23.92 -20.52
N LEU A 184 -1.89 -24.14 -21.63
CA LEU A 184 -2.75 -23.15 -22.26
C LEU A 184 -3.88 -22.64 -21.35
N PHE A 185 -4.33 -23.44 -20.38
CA PHE A 185 -5.35 -23.01 -19.42
C PHE A 185 -4.77 -21.99 -18.44
N ASP A 186 -3.56 -22.19 -17.94
CA ASP A 186 -2.88 -21.20 -17.09
C ASP A 186 -2.59 -19.92 -17.87
N TRP A 187 -2.08 -20.07 -19.10
CA TRP A 187 -1.83 -18.93 -19.98
C TRP A 187 -3.09 -18.09 -20.19
N SER A 188 -4.26 -18.72 -20.34
CA SER A 188 -5.51 -17.98 -20.53
C SER A 188 -5.83 -17.05 -19.35
N ILE A 189 -5.43 -17.43 -18.12
CA ILE A 189 -5.63 -16.63 -16.91
C ILE A 189 -4.63 -15.48 -16.87
N VAL A 190 -3.37 -15.72 -17.20
CA VAL A 190 -2.33 -14.67 -17.30
C VAL A 190 -2.73 -13.63 -18.34
N ALA A 191 -3.08 -14.09 -19.54
CA ALA A 191 -3.52 -13.22 -20.65
C ALA A 191 -4.78 -12.42 -20.29
N GLY A 192 -5.71 -13.01 -19.53
CA GLY A 192 -6.90 -12.32 -19.00
C GLY A 192 -6.59 -11.22 -17.99
N ASN A 193 -5.37 -11.18 -17.44
CA ASN A 193 -4.89 -10.15 -16.53
C ASN A 193 -3.79 -9.27 -17.13
N TRP A 194 -3.48 -9.42 -18.41
CA TRP A 194 -2.45 -8.64 -19.10
C TRP A 194 -2.62 -7.13 -18.88
N LEU A 195 -1.53 -6.47 -18.49
CA LEU A 195 -1.44 -5.04 -18.13
C LEU A 195 -2.30 -4.60 -16.93
N LYS A 196 -2.97 -5.51 -16.22
CA LYS A 196 -3.68 -5.14 -14.98
C LYS A 196 -2.69 -4.90 -13.85
N GLY A 197 -3.08 -4.03 -12.92
CA GLY A 197 -2.36 -3.80 -11.67
C GLY A 197 -1.09 -2.96 -11.78
N GLY A 198 -0.67 -2.62 -13.00
CA GLY A 198 0.49 -1.78 -13.22
C GLY A 198 0.20 -0.29 -13.21
N LEU A 199 1.27 0.49 -13.06
CA LEU A 199 1.27 1.93 -13.27
C LEU A 199 1.14 2.21 -14.77
N ILE A 200 0.04 1.82 -15.40
CA ILE A 200 -0.28 2.31 -16.73
C ILE A 200 -0.60 3.79 -16.56
N GLN A 201 0.39 4.65 -16.77
CA GLN A 201 0.13 6.05 -17.06
C GLN A 201 -0.67 6.10 -18.38
N GLY A 202 -1.97 6.38 -18.27
CA GLY A 202 -2.70 7.06 -19.33
C GLY A 202 -3.10 6.27 -20.58
N ILE A 203 -3.72 5.10 -20.44
CA ILE A 203 -4.68 4.65 -21.47
C ILE A 203 -6.05 4.54 -20.80
N ASP A 204 -6.77 5.66 -20.84
CA ASP A 204 -8.21 5.73 -20.70
C ASP A 204 -8.83 4.93 -21.85
N PRO A 205 -9.60 3.84 -21.61
CA PRO A 205 -10.42 3.27 -22.66
C PRO A 205 -11.59 4.24 -22.89
N GLY A 206 -11.40 5.11 -23.90
CA GLY A 206 -12.39 6.11 -24.31
C GLY A 206 -13.74 5.55 -24.71
#